data_AF-A0AAW5WM47-F1
#
_entry.id   AF-A0AAW5WM47-F1
#
_cell.length_a   1.000
_cell.length_b   1.000
_cell.length_c   1.000
_cell.angle_alpha   90.00
_cell.angle_beta   90.00
_cell.angle_gamma   90.00
#
_symmetry.space_group_name_H-M   'P 1'
#
loop_
_entity.id
_entity.type
_entity.pdbx_description
1 polymer ?
#
loop_
_entity_poly.entity_id
_entity_poly.type
_entity_poly.pdbx_seq_one_letter_code
_entity_poly.pdbx_strand_id
1 'polypeptide(L)'
;MKWTKTKIVITLGIVLLSSLLTWALYLYCNKQYYGQFHKYTGKAKIDDYEIIADGAGAIVHWVSTTPEEDKKMAEFGSYASYKIDQSSSHYILRQNVKLKELPFRLMERPSGGAYWTLSVYHINDKKLEEEKEIDLYKVVETYNSNYLPAELGGIYTWQGQDYLWIQIRDLENPQETRPLFLNLKSRKMEEIEILAQDYVRKPFIKQATDWDQKASGIYTTTPGGEVWVDKSVLGQTQFDSSSKAYKLLEKKGTTVYLLHSQNSAEGLSREAAVYSLLMPDTVNVYEAVTIPPEVSVDSQEHIVNSKEEFDRYYDIEKAKKLYHEIE
;
A
#
# COMPACT_ATOMS: atom_id res chain seq x y z
N MET A 1 4.98 -7.54 -66.30
CA MET A 1 5.19 -8.98 -66.05
C MET A 1 3.90 -9.59 -65.50
N LYS A 2 3.16 -10.40 -66.26
CA LYS A 2 1.91 -11.04 -65.78
C LYS A 2 2.28 -12.20 -64.83
N TRP A 3 1.86 -12.11 -63.58
CA TRP A 3 2.07 -13.19 -62.61
C TRP A 3 1.14 -14.36 -62.93
N THR A 4 1.69 -15.57 -63.01
CA THR A 4 0.88 -16.79 -63.21
C THR A 4 0.11 -17.09 -61.91
N LYS A 5 -1.10 -17.66 -62.02
CA LYS A 5 -1.93 -18.05 -60.86
C LYS A 5 -1.12 -18.87 -59.82
N THR A 6 -0.25 -19.76 -60.29
CA THR A 6 0.65 -20.56 -59.44
C THR A 6 1.66 -19.72 -58.66
N LYS A 7 2.28 -18.69 -59.29
CA LYS A 7 3.21 -17.78 -58.59
C LYS A 7 2.49 -16.96 -57.52
N ILE A 8 1.25 -16.54 -57.78
CA ILE A 8 0.43 -15.82 -56.80
C ILE A 8 0.12 -16.70 -55.58
N VAL A 9 -0.29 -17.96 -55.79
CA VAL A 9 -0.58 -18.90 -54.69
C VAL A 9 0.66 -19.21 -53.86
N ILE A 10 1.82 -19.44 -54.49
CA ILE A 10 3.08 -19.69 -53.78
C ILE A 10 3.48 -18.48 -52.95
N THR A 11 3.41 -17.27 -53.52
CA THR A 11 3.76 -16.05 -52.78
C THR A 11 2.81 -15.78 -51.62
N LEU A 12 1.50 -15.98 -51.80
CA LEU A 12 0.53 -15.88 -50.70
C LEU A 12 0.80 -16.92 -49.61
N GLY A 13 1.15 -18.15 -49.99
CA GLY A 13 1.53 -19.21 -49.06
C GLY A 13 2.77 -18.86 -48.24
N ILE A 14 3.81 -18.30 -48.88
CA ILE A 14 5.04 -17.84 -48.21
C ILE A 14 4.71 -16.70 -47.25
N VAL A 15 3.93 -15.70 -47.67
CA VAL A 15 3.54 -14.57 -46.80
C VAL A 15 2.76 -15.06 -45.58
N LEU A 16 1.82 -16.00 -45.75
CA LEU A 16 1.07 -16.59 -44.64
C LEU A 16 1.97 -17.38 -43.68
N LEU A 17 2.88 -18.22 -44.20
CA LEU A 17 3.84 -18.97 -43.39
C LEU A 17 4.78 -18.03 -42.63
N SER A 18 5.30 -16.99 -43.28
CA SER A 18 6.12 -15.97 -42.62
C SER A 18 5.35 -15.24 -41.54
N SER A 19 4.09 -14.85 -41.80
CA SER A 19 3.23 -14.21 -40.80
C SER A 19 3.00 -15.12 -39.59
N LEU A 20 2.69 -16.41 -39.81
CA LEU A 20 2.50 -17.38 -38.74
C LEU A 20 3.79 -17.59 -37.93
N LEU A 21 4.94 -17.67 -38.60
CA LEU A 21 6.24 -17.79 -37.93
C LEU A 21 6.55 -16.56 -37.08
N THR A 22 6.34 -15.35 -37.61
CA THR A 22 6.55 -14.10 -36.86
C THR A 22 5.61 -14.01 -35.66
N TRP A 23 4.36 -14.45 -35.80
CA TRP A 23 3.40 -14.47 -34.72
C TRP A 23 3.77 -15.50 -33.65
N ALA A 24 4.19 -16.71 -34.04
CA ALA A 24 4.66 -17.74 -33.12
C ALA A 24 5.92 -17.30 -32.35
N LEU A 25 6.88 -16.66 -33.03
CA LEU A 25 8.07 -16.08 -32.40
C LEU A 25 7.69 -14.96 -31.44
N TYR A 26 6.78 -14.07 -31.84
CA TYR A 26 6.25 -13.02 -30.97
C TYR A 26 5.63 -13.63 -29.70
N LEU A 27 4.75 -14.62 -29.81
CA LEU A 27 4.15 -15.29 -28.65
C LEU A 27 5.21 -15.94 -27.75
N TYR A 28 6.17 -16.65 -28.36
CA TYR A 28 7.24 -17.33 -27.62
C TYR A 28 8.12 -16.34 -26.85
N CYS A 29 8.64 -15.30 -27.51
CA CYS A 29 9.50 -14.30 -26.89
C CYS A 29 8.79 -13.54 -25.77
N ASN A 30 7.54 -13.11 -25.99
CA ASN A 30 6.78 -12.39 -24.96
C ASN A 30 6.47 -13.31 -23.76
N LYS A 31 6.06 -14.56 -23.99
CA LYS A 31 5.81 -15.51 -22.90
C LYS A 31 7.07 -15.81 -22.08
N GLN A 32 8.23 -15.95 -22.73
CA GLN A 32 9.50 -16.13 -22.03
C GLN A 32 9.88 -14.87 -21.23
N TYR A 33 9.73 -13.67 -21.81
CA TYR A 33 10.12 -12.45 -21.13
C TYR A 33 9.18 -12.07 -19.99
N TYR A 34 7.87 -12.03 -20.20
CA TYR A 34 6.91 -11.58 -19.17
C TYR A 34 6.56 -12.71 -18.18
N GLY A 35 6.65 -13.97 -18.61
CA GLY A 35 6.43 -15.13 -17.74
C GLY A 35 7.51 -15.36 -16.69
N GLN A 36 8.64 -14.67 -16.76
CA GLN A 36 9.74 -14.81 -15.78
C GLN A 36 9.53 -14.01 -14.48
N PHE A 37 8.56 -13.10 -14.44
CA PHE A 37 8.32 -12.24 -13.28
C PHE A 37 7.32 -12.89 -12.32
N HIS A 38 7.75 -13.15 -11.09
CA HIS A 38 6.89 -13.70 -10.04
C HIS A 38 6.06 -12.64 -9.32
N LYS A 39 6.51 -11.38 -9.29
CA LYS A 39 5.77 -10.26 -8.67
C LYS A 39 5.73 -9.05 -9.59
N TYR A 40 4.53 -8.52 -9.82
CA TYR A 40 4.33 -7.33 -10.66
C TYR A 40 3.11 -6.53 -10.24
N THR A 41 3.29 -5.23 -10.00
CA THR A 41 2.20 -4.30 -9.62
C THR A 41 2.05 -3.12 -10.58
N GLY A 42 2.90 -3.05 -11.62
CA GLY A 42 3.00 -1.90 -12.52
C GLY A 42 3.41 -0.61 -11.81
N LYS A 43 3.54 0.48 -12.57
CA LYS A 43 3.70 1.82 -11.99
C LYS A 43 2.40 2.60 -12.14
N ALA A 44 2.06 3.38 -11.13
CA ALA A 44 0.88 4.24 -11.16
C ALA A 44 1.13 5.55 -10.43
N LYS A 45 0.30 6.54 -10.77
CA LYS A 45 0.24 7.85 -10.13
C LYS A 45 -1.20 8.21 -9.77
N ILE A 46 -1.35 9.15 -8.85
CA ILE A 46 -2.64 9.71 -8.49
C ILE A 46 -3.03 10.70 -9.59
N ASP A 47 -4.21 10.54 -10.18
CA ASP A 47 -4.80 11.53 -11.11
C ASP A 47 -5.93 12.33 -10.45
N ASP A 48 -6.60 11.77 -9.45
CA ASP A 48 -7.68 12.41 -8.73
C ASP A 48 -7.78 11.86 -7.30
N TYR A 49 -8.16 12.72 -6.36
CA TYR A 49 -8.28 12.35 -4.94
C TYR A 49 -9.21 13.29 -4.17
N GLU A 50 -9.65 12.85 -2.99
CA GLU A 50 -10.31 13.68 -2.00
C GLU A 50 -9.88 13.31 -0.59
N ILE A 51 -9.44 14.29 0.18
CA ILE A 51 -9.18 14.13 1.61
C ILE A 51 -10.51 14.20 2.35
N ILE A 52 -10.76 13.23 3.22
CA ILE A 52 -12.01 13.05 3.97
C ILE A 52 -11.75 13.04 5.48
N ALA A 53 -12.83 13.05 6.27
CA ALA A 53 -12.77 12.89 7.73
C ALA A 53 -11.75 13.83 8.40
N ASP A 54 -11.77 15.11 8.01
CA ASP A 54 -10.87 16.14 8.53
C ASP A 54 -9.36 15.84 8.36
N GLY A 55 -8.99 15.04 7.37
CA GLY A 55 -7.59 14.62 7.15
C GLY A 55 -7.25 13.26 7.74
N ALA A 56 -8.22 12.54 8.33
CA ALA A 56 -8.04 11.17 8.79
C ALA A 56 -8.04 10.12 7.66
N GLY A 57 -8.58 10.46 6.49
CA GLY A 57 -8.60 9.55 5.34
C GLY A 57 -8.42 10.25 3.99
N ALA A 58 -8.09 9.47 2.96
CA ALA A 58 -8.04 9.93 1.57
C ALA A 58 -8.67 8.90 0.62
N ILE A 59 -9.55 9.34 -0.27
CA ILE A 59 -10.03 8.53 -1.39
C ILE A 59 -9.16 8.87 -2.60
N VAL A 60 -8.43 7.89 -3.12
CA VAL A 60 -7.39 8.10 -4.14
C VAL A 60 -7.68 7.23 -5.35
N HIS A 61 -7.73 7.84 -6.53
CA HIS A 61 -7.81 7.13 -7.80
C HIS A 61 -6.41 7.02 -8.42
N TRP A 62 -6.03 5.80 -8.78
CA TRP A 62 -4.73 5.49 -9.37
C TRP A 62 -4.84 5.20 -10.86
N VAL A 63 -3.96 5.81 -11.65
CA VAL A 63 -3.82 5.51 -13.09
C VAL A 63 -2.43 4.98 -13.40
N SER A 64 -2.38 3.95 -14.24
CA SER A 64 -1.12 3.36 -14.68
C SER A 64 -0.29 4.36 -15.47
N THR A 65 1.02 4.39 -15.19
CA THR A 65 2.01 5.11 -15.99
C THR A 65 2.73 4.20 -16.99
N THR A 66 2.45 2.90 -16.95
CA THR A 66 3.02 1.86 -17.83
C THR A 66 1.93 0.96 -18.45
N PRO A 67 0.88 1.51 -19.08
CA PRO A 67 -0.29 0.74 -19.49
C PRO A 67 0.02 -0.31 -20.57
N GLU A 68 1.05 -0.10 -21.41
CA GLU A 68 1.49 -1.09 -22.39
C GLU A 68 2.15 -2.30 -21.72
N GLU A 69 3.00 -2.07 -20.72
CA GLU A 69 3.63 -3.15 -19.94
C GLU A 69 2.57 -3.92 -19.14
N ASP A 70 1.61 -3.22 -18.54
CA ASP A 70 0.49 -3.85 -17.82
C ASP A 70 -0.31 -4.79 -18.71
N LYS A 71 -0.61 -4.38 -19.96
CA LYS A 71 -1.30 -5.23 -20.94
C LYS A 71 -0.48 -6.46 -21.28
N LYS A 72 0.84 -6.32 -21.48
CA LYS A 72 1.72 -7.46 -21.78
C LYS A 72 1.85 -8.41 -20.61
N MET A 73 1.98 -7.89 -19.39
CA MET A 73 1.98 -8.69 -18.17
C MET A 73 0.67 -9.46 -18.04
N ALA A 74 -0.47 -8.81 -18.21
CA ALA A 74 -1.77 -9.49 -18.15
C ALA A 74 -1.96 -10.55 -19.26
N GLU A 75 -1.40 -10.34 -20.45
CA GLU A 75 -1.51 -11.28 -21.58
C GLU A 75 -0.56 -12.49 -21.47
N PHE A 76 0.66 -12.28 -20.97
CA PHE A 76 1.75 -13.27 -21.07
C PHE A 76 2.36 -13.72 -19.73
N GLY A 77 2.13 -12.97 -18.66
CA GLY A 77 2.73 -13.18 -17.35
C GLY A 77 1.99 -14.19 -16.48
N SER A 78 2.65 -14.60 -15.39
CA SER A 78 2.06 -15.38 -14.30
C SER A 78 2.68 -14.88 -12.99
N TYR A 79 2.04 -13.88 -12.38
CA TYR A 79 2.64 -13.10 -11.29
C TYR A 79 1.65 -12.85 -10.15
N ALA A 80 2.20 -12.64 -8.97
CA ALA A 80 1.51 -12.03 -7.84
C ALA A 80 1.37 -10.52 -8.06
N SER A 81 0.14 -10.02 -8.02
CA SER A 81 -0.19 -8.59 -8.17
C SER A 81 -0.52 -7.88 -6.86
N TYR A 82 -0.56 -8.61 -5.74
CA TYR A 82 -0.86 -8.02 -4.45
C TYR A 82 0.29 -7.09 -4.02
N LYS A 83 -0.12 -5.99 -3.38
CA LYS A 83 0.75 -4.98 -2.79
C LYS A 83 0.09 -4.49 -1.52
N ILE A 84 0.89 -3.94 -0.63
CA ILE A 84 0.41 -3.32 0.60
C ILE A 84 0.97 -1.91 0.59
N ASP A 85 0.20 -0.96 0.09
CA ASP A 85 0.61 0.44 0.14
C ASP A 85 0.67 0.89 1.62
N GLN A 86 1.38 1.98 1.89
CA GLN A 86 1.57 2.46 3.25
C GLN A 86 1.15 3.91 3.35
N SER A 87 0.51 4.28 4.46
CA SER A 87 0.14 5.66 4.74
C SER A 87 0.45 6.06 6.17
N SER A 88 0.55 7.36 6.37
CA SER A 88 0.62 8.03 7.67
C SER A 88 -0.26 9.28 7.61
N SER A 89 -0.24 10.11 8.66
CA SER A 89 -0.84 11.44 8.61
C SER A 89 -0.15 12.38 7.62
N HIS A 90 1.09 12.10 7.22
CA HIS A 90 1.91 12.97 6.39
C HIS A 90 2.25 12.39 5.01
N TYR A 91 2.10 11.08 4.78
CA TYR A 91 2.47 10.45 3.51
C TYR A 91 1.47 9.39 3.04
N ILE A 92 1.39 9.23 1.71
CA ILE A 92 0.84 8.05 1.03
C ILE A 92 1.93 7.48 0.13
N LEU A 93 2.22 6.19 0.29
CA LEU A 93 3.27 5.46 -0.43
C LEU A 93 2.66 4.30 -1.21
N ARG A 94 2.80 4.30 -2.53
CA ARG A 94 2.43 3.16 -3.37
C ARG A 94 3.62 2.29 -3.71
N GLN A 95 3.50 0.98 -3.52
CA GLN A 95 4.52 0.04 -3.95
C GLN A 95 4.43 -0.27 -5.46
N ASN A 96 5.56 -0.03 -6.15
CA ASN A 96 5.76 -0.38 -7.56
C ASN A 96 6.78 -1.52 -7.62
N VAL A 97 6.37 -2.71 -8.06
CA VAL A 97 7.22 -3.91 -8.06
C VAL A 97 7.22 -4.57 -9.43
N LYS A 98 8.40 -4.97 -9.89
CA LYS A 98 8.61 -5.90 -11.00
C LYS A 98 9.84 -6.76 -10.69
N LEU A 99 9.61 -7.98 -10.21
CA LEU A 99 10.67 -8.86 -9.72
C LEU A 99 10.51 -10.28 -10.25
N LYS A 100 11.65 -10.93 -10.49
CA LYS A 100 11.72 -12.33 -10.91
C LYS A 100 11.49 -13.32 -9.77
N GLU A 101 11.42 -12.85 -8.53
CA GLU A 101 11.16 -13.64 -7.35
C GLU A 101 10.50 -12.73 -6.28
N LEU A 102 9.90 -13.31 -5.25
CA LEU A 102 9.38 -12.55 -4.12
C LEU A 102 10.53 -11.84 -3.37
N PRO A 103 10.34 -10.58 -2.91
CA PRO A 103 11.36 -9.82 -2.21
C PRO A 103 12.15 -10.58 -1.14
N PHE A 104 11.45 -11.28 -0.24
CA PHE A 104 12.06 -11.98 0.88
C PHE A 104 12.87 -13.22 0.47
N ARG A 105 12.79 -13.68 -0.78
CA ARG A 105 13.57 -14.81 -1.33
C ARG A 105 14.71 -14.36 -2.23
N LEU A 106 14.83 -13.07 -2.51
CA LEU A 106 15.93 -12.57 -3.33
C LEU A 106 17.27 -12.76 -2.60
N MET A 107 18.21 -13.37 -3.31
CA MET A 107 19.59 -13.61 -2.84
C MET A 107 20.62 -12.79 -3.63
N GLU A 108 20.18 -12.06 -4.64
CA GLU A 108 21.03 -11.23 -5.49
C GLU A 108 20.29 -9.95 -5.87
N ARG A 109 21.06 -8.91 -6.23
CA ARG A 109 20.50 -7.65 -6.72
C ARG A 109 19.72 -7.90 -8.01
N PRO A 110 18.49 -7.40 -8.14
CA PRO A 110 17.73 -7.57 -9.38
C PRO A 110 18.44 -6.92 -10.56
N SER A 111 18.30 -7.55 -11.73
CA SER A 111 18.86 -7.06 -13.00
C SER A 111 17.80 -7.15 -14.12
N GLY A 112 18.13 -6.66 -15.31
CA GLY A 112 17.27 -6.80 -16.49
C GLY A 112 15.96 -6.00 -16.42
N GLY A 113 15.99 -4.80 -15.82
CA GLY A 113 14.83 -3.91 -15.72
C GLY A 113 13.86 -4.24 -14.58
N ALA A 114 14.22 -5.17 -13.69
CA ALA A 114 13.53 -5.40 -12.43
C ALA A 114 13.64 -4.17 -11.52
N TYR A 115 12.59 -3.88 -10.75
CA TYR A 115 12.55 -2.72 -9.86
C TYR A 115 11.68 -2.97 -8.63
N TRP A 116 12.00 -2.25 -7.56
CA TRP A 116 11.12 -2.07 -6.41
C TRP A 116 11.23 -0.62 -5.94
N THR A 117 10.20 0.16 -6.27
CA THR A 117 10.17 1.60 -6.05
C THR A 117 8.91 2.02 -5.30
N LEU A 118 8.93 3.21 -4.71
CA LEU A 118 7.78 3.82 -4.04
C LEU A 118 7.38 5.11 -4.74
N SER A 119 6.14 5.18 -5.23
CA SER A 119 5.52 6.49 -5.54
C SER A 119 5.20 7.16 -4.20
N VAL A 120 5.68 8.39 -4.00
CA VAL A 120 5.58 9.12 -2.73
C VAL A 120 4.70 10.34 -2.90
N TYR A 121 3.71 10.51 -2.02
CA TYR A 121 2.89 11.71 -1.95
C TYR A 121 2.93 12.24 -0.53
N HIS A 122 3.37 13.48 -0.37
CA HIS A 122 3.35 14.19 0.90
C HIS A 122 2.00 14.90 1.08
N ILE A 123 1.46 14.87 2.30
CA ILE A 123 0.21 15.50 2.67
C ILE A 123 0.53 16.83 3.34
N ASN A 124 0.20 17.93 2.67
CA ASN A 124 0.37 19.28 3.19
C ASN A 124 -0.96 20.05 3.11
N ASP A 125 -1.45 20.56 4.24
CA ASP A 125 -2.73 21.28 4.33
C ASP A 125 -3.89 20.57 3.58
N LYS A 126 -4.03 19.25 3.80
CA LYS A 126 -5.03 18.38 3.14
C LYS A 126 -4.92 18.35 1.61
N LYS A 127 -3.72 18.55 1.07
CA LYS A 127 -3.40 18.36 -0.35
C LYS A 127 -2.29 17.33 -0.51
N LEU A 128 -2.37 16.56 -1.59
CA LEU A 128 -1.33 15.61 -1.96
C LEU A 128 -0.35 16.27 -2.91
N GLU A 129 0.93 16.25 -2.53
CA GLU A 129 2.04 16.74 -3.32
C GLU A 129 2.90 15.55 -3.76
N GLU A 130 3.00 15.32 -5.08
CA GLU A 130 3.84 14.26 -5.62
C GLU A 130 5.31 14.55 -5.36
N GLU A 131 5.99 13.57 -4.79
CA GLU A 131 7.42 13.62 -4.54
C GLU A 131 8.20 12.69 -5.48
N LYS A 132 9.50 12.93 -5.58
CA LYS A 132 10.38 12.06 -6.37
C LYS A 132 10.31 10.62 -5.85
N GLU A 133 10.05 9.69 -6.76
CA GLU A 133 10.03 8.24 -6.53
C GLU A 133 11.29 7.77 -5.76
N ILE A 134 11.10 6.86 -4.80
CA ILE A 134 12.19 6.23 -4.03
C ILE A 134 12.52 4.87 -4.63
N ASP A 135 13.79 4.63 -4.93
CA ASP A 135 14.32 3.31 -5.30
C ASP A 135 14.87 2.62 -4.05
N LEU A 136 14.21 1.54 -3.63
CA LEU A 136 14.52 0.87 -2.37
C LEU A 136 15.86 0.15 -2.41
N TYR A 137 16.24 -0.42 -3.55
CA TYR A 137 17.55 -1.05 -3.69
C TYR A 137 18.65 -0.02 -3.59
N LYS A 138 18.48 1.15 -4.23
CA LYS A 138 19.46 2.23 -4.18
C LYS A 138 19.59 2.83 -2.78
N VAL A 139 18.47 3.06 -2.09
CA VAL A 139 18.49 3.62 -0.73
C VAL A 139 19.17 2.66 0.25
N VAL A 140 18.85 1.37 0.19
CA VAL A 140 19.50 0.35 1.03
C VAL A 140 20.97 0.17 0.67
N GLU A 141 21.32 0.14 -0.62
CA GLU A 141 22.71 0.03 -1.09
C GLU A 141 23.57 1.23 -0.65
N THR A 142 22.98 2.43 -0.65
CA THR A 142 23.67 3.64 -0.18
C THR A 142 23.99 3.56 1.32
N TYR A 143 23.14 2.89 2.11
CA TYR A 143 23.41 2.62 3.52
C TYR A 143 24.48 1.54 3.70
N ASN A 144 24.32 0.41 3.02
CA ASN A 144 25.29 -0.68 3.02
C ASN A 144 25.15 -1.51 1.73
N SER A 145 26.25 -1.62 0.97
CA SER A 145 26.29 -2.36 -0.30
C SER A 145 26.06 -3.86 -0.16
N ASN A 146 26.21 -4.42 1.03
CA ASN A 146 25.94 -5.83 1.31
C ASN A 146 24.47 -6.10 1.62
N TYR A 147 23.63 -5.06 1.75
CA TYR A 147 22.22 -5.23 2.12
C TYR A 147 21.27 -5.21 0.93
N LEU A 148 20.20 -6.01 1.06
CA LEU A 148 19.02 -5.99 0.20
C LEU A 148 17.74 -5.71 1.01
N PRO A 149 16.80 -4.91 0.50
CA PRO A 149 15.45 -4.88 1.05
C PRO A 149 14.77 -6.24 0.81
N ALA A 150 14.23 -6.82 1.88
CA ALA A 150 13.56 -8.11 1.88
C ALA A 150 12.05 -7.98 2.12
N GLU A 151 11.63 -6.98 2.90
CA GLU A 151 10.23 -6.73 3.22
C GLU A 151 9.99 -5.24 3.47
N LEU A 152 8.77 -4.78 3.20
CA LEU A 152 8.29 -3.46 3.60
C LEU A 152 7.17 -3.64 4.62
N GLY A 153 7.23 -2.82 5.65
CA GLY A 153 6.28 -2.79 6.74
C GLY A 153 5.63 -1.42 6.81
N GLY A 154 5.11 -1.10 7.98
CA GLY A 154 4.38 0.15 8.20
C GLY A 154 5.26 1.40 8.31
N ILE A 155 4.58 2.55 8.27
CA ILE A 155 5.18 3.83 8.65
C ILE A 155 5.00 4.03 10.15
N TYR A 156 6.08 4.45 10.81
CA TYR A 156 6.12 4.81 12.22
C TYR A 156 6.39 6.31 12.35
N THR A 157 5.72 6.96 13.28
CA THR A 157 6.01 8.35 13.64
C THR A 157 6.93 8.34 14.86
N TRP A 158 8.04 9.04 14.80
CA TRP A 158 8.95 9.21 15.93
C TRP A 158 9.54 10.62 15.94
N GLN A 159 9.39 11.33 17.06
CA GLN A 159 9.89 12.69 17.23
C GLN A 159 9.45 13.66 16.12
N GLY A 160 8.19 13.52 15.69
CA GLY A 160 7.59 14.36 14.64
C GLY A 160 8.09 14.08 13.22
N GLN A 161 8.74 12.92 13.00
CA GLN A 161 9.18 12.46 11.67
C GLN A 161 8.61 11.08 11.37
N ASP A 162 8.40 10.81 10.09
CA ASP A 162 7.84 9.55 9.62
C ASP A 162 8.94 8.65 9.05
N TYR A 163 8.93 7.40 9.48
CA TYR A 163 9.91 6.39 9.16
C TYR A 163 9.23 5.15 8.59
N LEU A 164 9.60 4.76 7.38
CA LEU A 164 9.14 3.51 6.80
C LEU A 164 10.02 2.35 7.29
N TRP A 165 9.41 1.33 7.88
CA TRP A 165 10.10 0.10 8.26
C TRP A 165 10.46 -0.72 7.01
N ILE A 166 11.72 -1.16 6.96
CA ILE A 166 12.26 -2.02 5.90
C ILE A 166 13.04 -3.15 6.56
N GLN A 167 12.60 -4.39 6.35
CA GLN A 167 13.42 -5.54 6.70
C GLN A 167 14.55 -5.64 5.68
N ILE A 168 15.79 -5.61 6.15
CA ILE A 168 16.96 -5.87 5.29
C ILE A 168 17.47 -7.29 5.47
N ARG A 169 18.13 -7.79 4.42
CA ARG A 169 18.85 -9.07 4.37
C ARG A 169 20.31 -8.78 4.08
N ASP A 170 21.20 -9.42 4.83
CA ASP A 170 22.63 -9.42 4.54
C ASP A 170 22.94 -10.45 3.43
N LEU A 171 23.64 -10.03 2.38
CA LEU A 171 24.06 -10.92 1.29
C LEU A 171 25.18 -11.87 1.69
N GLU A 172 26.04 -11.49 2.64
CA GLU A 172 27.10 -12.35 3.16
C GLU A 172 26.53 -13.39 4.13
N ASN A 173 25.52 -13.01 4.91
CA ASN A 173 24.81 -13.88 5.85
C ASN A 173 23.28 -13.85 5.62
N PRO A 174 22.73 -14.53 4.59
CA PRO A 174 21.31 -14.41 4.20
C PRO A 174 20.26 -14.85 5.24
N GLN A 175 20.68 -15.46 6.34
CA GLN A 175 19.81 -15.80 7.47
C GLN A 175 19.64 -14.62 8.44
N GLU A 176 20.58 -13.68 8.42
CA GLU A 176 20.52 -12.47 9.21
C GLU A 176 19.62 -11.45 8.50
N THR A 177 18.49 -11.17 9.15
CA THR A 177 17.61 -10.09 8.74
C THR A 177 17.37 -9.20 9.93
N ARG A 178 17.31 -7.89 9.70
CA ARG A 178 17.06 -6.91 10.76
C ARG A 178 16.24 -5.74 10.22
N PRO A 179 15.46 -5.08 11.08
CA PRO A 179 14.70 -3.91 10.67
C PRO A 179 15.63 -2.69 10.55
N LEU A 180 15.46 -1.91 9.49
CA LEU A 180 15.97 -0.55 9.37
C LEU A 180 14.82 0.40 9.04
N PHE A 181 15.03 1.68 9.27
CA PHE A 181 14.00 2.70 9.14
C PHE A 181 14.41 3.75 8.12
N LEU A 182 13.61 3.92 7.07
CA LEU A 182 13.80 4.98 6.08
C LEU A 182 13.06 6.24 6.53
N ASN A 183 13.80 7.27 6.91
CA ASN A 183 13.23 8.59 7.14
C ASN A 183 12.66 9.15 5.83
N LEU A 184 11.34 9.37 5.77
CA LEU A 184 10.67 9.75 4.52
C LEU A 184 11.04 11.17 4.06
N LYS A 185 11.34 12.06 5.00
CA LYS A 185 11.75 13.45 4.72
C LYS A 185 13.21 13.53 4.25
N SER A 186 14.13 12.92 5.00
CA SER A 186 15.57 13.00 4.72
C SER A 186 16.02 11.99 3.65
N ARG A 187 15.21 10.95 3.42
CA ARG A 187 15.45 9.81 2.52
C ARG A 187 16.70 9.01 2.88
N LYS A 188 17.03 8.95 4.16
CA LYS A 188 18.16 8.19 4.70
C LYS A 188 17.68 7.02 5.54
N MET A 189 18.44 5.93 5.48
CA MET A 189 18.26 4.77 6.34
C MET A 189 18.88 5.03 7.71
N GLU A 190 18.18 4.62 8.76
CA GLU A 190 18.56 4.83 10.15
C GLU A 190 18.27 3.56 10.97
N GLU A 191 19.10 3.32 11.98
CA GLU A 191 18.86 2.31 13.01
C GLU A 191 18.15 2.98 14.19
N ILE A 192 16.91 2.56 14.47
CA ILE A 192 16.08 3.13 15.53
C ILE A 192 15.66 1.99 16.45
N GLU A 193 16.46 1.75 17.49
CA GLU A 193 16.30 0.59 18.38
C GLU A 193 14.91 0.54 19.05
N ILE A 194 14.41 1.70 19.48
CA ILE A 194 13.10 1.81 20.14
C ILE A 194 11.92 1.41 19.24
N LEU A 195 12.04 1.62 17.92
CA LEU A 195 11.05 1.17 16.94
C LEU A 195 11.33 -0.27 16.48
N ALA A 196 12.60 -0.68 16.43
CA ALA A 196 12.98 -2.04 16.10
C ALA A 196 12.42 -3.07 17.11
N GLN A 197 12.19 -2.65 18.35
CA GLN A 197 11.60 -3.46 19.42
C GLN A 197 10.07 -3.39 19.50
N ASP A 198 9.40 -2.65 18.61
CA ASP A 198 7.95 -2.43 18.68
C ASP A 198 7.12 -3.70 18.42
N TYR A 199 7.74 -4.78 17.93
CA TYR A 199 7.10 -6.11 17.85
C TYR A 199 6.74 -6.71 19.21
N VAL A 200 7.27 -6.17 20.32
CA VAL A 200 6.86 -6.56 21.67
C VAL A 200 5.40 -6.12 21.85
N ARG A 201 4.51 -7.07 22.13
CA ARG A 201 3.07 -6.82 22.25
C ARG A 201 2.78 -5.72 23.28
N LYS A 202 2.52 -4.50 22.80
CA LYS A 202 2.09 -3.36 23.62
C LYS A 202 0.61 -3.44 23.95
N PRO A 203 0.15 -2.86 25.06
CA PRO A 203 -1.27 -2.66 25.32
C PRO A 203 -1.86 -1.75 24.23
N PHE A 204 -2.78 -2.28 23.43
CA PHE A 204 -3.45 -1.53 22.37
C PHE A 204 -4.96 -1.50 22.62
N ILE A 205 -5.62 -0.48 22.06
CA ILE A 205 -7.07 -0.37 22.10
C ILE A 205 -7.68 -1.53 21.33
N LYS A 206 -8.54 -2.32 21.98
CA LYS A 206 -9.19 -3.46 21.33
C LYS A 206 -10.57 -3.06 20.86
N GLN A 207 -10.89 -3.35 19.60
CA GLN A 207 -12.26 -3.27 19.09
C GLN A 207 -12.90 -4.65 19.25
N ALA A 208 -14.09 -4.72 19.84
CA ALA A 208 -14.82 -5.99 19.98
C ALA A 208 -15.46 -6.43 18.65
N THR A 209 -15.79 -5.46 17.79
CA THR A 209 -16.48 -5.70 16.53
C THR A 209 -15.47 -6.03 15.43
N ASP A 210 -15.36 -7.32 15.11
CA ASP A 210 -14.80 -7.74 13.83
C ASP A 210 -15.91 -7.60 12.78
N TRP A 211 -15.90 -6.48 12.05
CA TRP A 211 -16.90 -6.23 11.03
C TRP A 211 -16.78 -7.31 9.96
N ASP A 212 -17.86 -8.06 9.72
CA ASP A 212 -17.88 -9.00 8.59
C ASP A 212 -17.69 -8.20 7.30
N GLN A 213 -16.47 -8.25 6.77
CA GLN A 213 -16.06 -7.47 5.59
C GLN A 213 -16.94 -7.81 4.37
N LYS A 214 -17.44 -9.05 4.29
CA LYS A 214 -18.32 -9.48 3.22
C LYS A 214 -19.74 -8.92 3.40
N ALA A 215 -20.22 -8.85 4.63
CA ALA A 215 -21.53 -8.27 4.92
C ALA A 215 -21.52 -6.75 4.79
N SER A 216 -20.45 -6.08 5.24
CA SER A 216 -20.31 -4.62 5.16
C SER A 216 -19.95 -4.13 3.76
N GLY A 217 -19.32 -4.99 2.94
CA GLY A 217 -18.72 -4.60 1.65
C GLY A 217 -17.50 -3.69 1.82
N ILE A 218 -16.92 -3.61 3.02
CA ILE A 218 -15.74 -2.82 3.35
C ILE A 218 -14.62 -3.77 3.75
N TYR A 219 -13.52 -3.71 3.02
CA TYR A 219 -12.41 -4.64 3.15
C TYR A 219 -11.14 -3.87 3.48
N THR A 220 -10.53 -4.18 4.62
CA THR A 220 -9.31 -3.50 5.08
C THR A 220 -8.11 -4.42 4.90
N THR A 221 -7.05 -3.91 4.26
CA THR A 221 -5.79 -4.62 4.10
C THR A 221 -4.83 -4.16 5.20
N THR A 222 -4.56 -5.04 6.16
CA THR A 222 -3.50 -4.84 7.16
C THR A 222 -2.15 -5.34 6.62
N PRO A 223 -1.02 -4.72 6.98
CA PRO A 223 -0.86 -3.54 7.84
C PRO A 223 -1.04 -2.17 7.14
N GLY A 224 -1.28 -2.12 5.83
CA GLY A 224 -1.14 -0.92 4.99
C GLY A 224 -2.21 0.18 5.11
N GLY A 225 -3.29 -0.05 5.87
CA GLY A 225 -4.36 0.94 6.03
C GLY A 225 -5.17 1.20 4.75
N GLU A 226 -5.04 0.35 3.73
CA GLU A 226 -5.85 0.41 2.51
C GLU A 226 -7.24 -0.18 2.79
N VAL A 227 -8.28 0.58 2.45
CA VAL A 227 -9.69 0.18 2.53
C VAL A 227 -10.26 0.13 1.11
N TRP A 228 -10.82 -1.02 0.75
CA TRP A 228 -11.59 -1.23 -0.46
C TRP A 228 -13.08 -1.27 -0.14
N VAL A 229 -13.88 -0.59 -0.95
CA VAL A 229 -15.34 -0.51 -0.80
C VAL A 229 -15.99 -1.16 -2.01
N ASP A 230 -16.85 -2.16 -1.77
CA ASP A 230 -17.63 -2.78 -2.82
C ASP A 230 -18.63 -1.77 -3.39
N LYS A 231 -18.72 -1.72 -4.73
CA LYS A 231 -19.61 -0.75 -5.40
C LYS A 231 -21.08 -0.98 -5.08
N SER A 232 -21.46 -2.22 -4.77
CA SER A 232 -22.83 -2.60 -4.41
C SER A 232 -23.29 -1.96 -3.09
N VAL A 233 -22.36 -1.56 -2.23
CA VAL A 233 -22.68 -0.95 -0.93
C VAL A 233 -22.50 0.57 -0.91
N LEU A 234 -22.10 1.22 -2.00
CA LEU A 234 -21.86 2.68 -2.01
C LEU A 234 -23.08 3.50 -1.58
N GLY A 235 -24.29 3.04 -1.90
CA GLY A 235 -25.53 3.71 -1.49
C GLY A 235 -25.80 3.71 0.01
N GLN A 236 -25.04 2.95 0.80
CA GLN A 236 -25.13 2.92 2.27
C GLN A 236 -24.14 3.87 2.95
N THR A 237 -23.16 4.39 2.20
CA THR A 237 -22.18 5.36 2.71
C THR A 237 -22.87 6.68 3.07
N GLN A 238 -22.23 7.50 3.88
CA GLN A 238 -22.70 8.85 4.23
C GLN A 238 -22.42 9.89 3.13
N PHE A 239 -21.86 9.48 2.00
CA PHE A 239 -21.54 10.40 0.90
C PHE A 239 -22.77 10.64 0.01
N ASP A 240 -23.06 11.91 -0.26
CA ASP A 240 -24.06 12.27 -1.26
C ASP A 240 -23.62 11.77 -2.64
N SER A 241 -24.54 11.18 -3.41
CA SER A 241 -24.25 10.62 -4.75
C SER A 241 -23.66 11.64 -5.75
N SER A 242 -23.90 12.92 -5.56
CA SER A 242 -23.34 14.01 -6.37
C SER A 242 -21.96 14.47 -5.92
N SER A 243 -21.53 14.07 -4.71
CA SER A 243 -20.23 14.44 -4.13
C SER A 243 -19.06 13.90 -4.96
N LYS A 244 -17.90 14.54 -4.81
CA LYS A 244 -16.67 14.08 -5.45
C LYS A 244 -16.24 12.72 -4.87
N ALA A 245 -16.39 12.52 -3.57
CA ALA A 245 -16.02 11.30 -2.86
C ALA A 245 -16.77 10.09 -3.41
N TYR A 246 -18.10 10.21 -3.56
CA TYR A 246 -18.94 9.16 -4.12
C TYR A 246 -18.51 8.82 -5.56
N LYS A 247 -18.33 9.84 -6.41
CA LYS A 247 -17.88 9.68 -7.80
C LYS A 247 -16.49 9.05 -7.91
N LEU A 248 -15.59 9.33 -6.97
CA LEU A 248 -14.28 8.68 -6.90
C LEU A 248 -14.41 7.20 -6.56
N LEU A 249 -15.22 6.84 -5.57
CA LEU A 249 -15.45 5.44 -5.18
C LEU A 249 -16.11 4.60 -6.30
N GLU A 250 -16.87 5.22 -7.19
CA GLU A 250 -17.40 4.55 -8.39
C GLU A 250 -16.33 4.17 -9.42
N LYS A 251 -15.18 4.84 -9.43
CA LYS A 251 -14.10 4.58 -10.40
C LYS A 251 -13.38 3.25 -10.08
N LYS A 252 -12.87 2.59 -11.12
CA LYS A 252 -12.05 1.38 -10.96
C LYS A 252 -10.62 1.82 -10.62
N GLY A 253 -9.96 1.15 -9.66
CA GLY A 253 -8.60 1.52 -9.25
C GLY A 253 -8.57 2.61 -8.18
N THR A 254 -9.72 2.89 -7.55
CA THR A 254 -9.81 3.72 -6.36
C THR A 254 -9.51 2.91 -5.11
N THR A 255 -8.73 3.51 -4.21
CA THR A 255 -8.39 2.99 -2.88
C THR A 255 -8.69 4.06 -1.85
N VAL A 256 -9.23 3.70 -0.69
CA VAL A 256 -9.32 4.58 0.47
C VAL A 256 -8.11 4.31 1.37
N TYR A 257 -7.43 5.36 1.83
CA TYR A 257 -6.31 5.25 2.76
C TYR A 257 -6.72 5.78 4.13
N LEU A 258 -6.41 5.00 5.17
CA LEU A 258 -6.44 5.43 6.57
C LEU A 258 -5.12 6.16 6.86
N LEU A 259 -5.21 7.45 7.18
CA LEU A 259 -4.04 8.34 7.25
C LEU A 259 -3.51 8.43 8.68
N HIS A 260 -2.89 7.36 9.15
CA HIS A 260 -2.19 7.30 10.44
C HIS A 260 -1.01 6.32 10.38
N SER A 261 0.01 6.54 11.20
CA SER A 261 1.13 5.60 11.35
C SER A 261 0.70 4.36 12.14
N GLN A 262 1.53 3.31 12.11
CA GLN A 262 1.30 2.07 12.87
C GLN A 262 1.23 2.30 14.37
N ASN A 263 2.07 3.21 14.88
CA ASN A 263 2.16 3.53 16.29
C ASN A 263 1.32 4.77 16.67
N SER A 264 0.34 5.13 15.83
CA SER A 264 -0.51 6.30 16.06
C SER A 264 -1.43 6.10 17.27
N ALA A 265 -1.25 6.92 18.31
CA ALA A 265 -2.14 7.08 19.44
C ALA A 265 -3.53 7.60 19.00
N GLU A 266 -3.60 8.39 17.93
CA GLU A 266 -4.89 8.78 17.33
C GLU A 266 -5.44 7.74 16.34
N GLY A 267 -4.81 6.56 16.22
CA GLY A 267 -5.16 5.56 15.19
C GLY A 267 -6.64 5.21 15.20
N LEU A 268 -7.19 4.81 16.35
CA LEU A 268 -8.60 4.46 16.48
C LEU A 268 -9.53 5.62 16.09
N SER A 269 -9.30 6.83 16.61
CA SER A 269 -10.21 7.96 16.37
C SER A 269 -10.19 8.40 14.91
N ARG A 270 -9.03 8.32 14.26
CA ARG A 270 -8.89 8.60 12.83
C ARG A 270 -9.56 7.53 11.98
N GLU A 271 -9.35 6.25 12.29
CA GLU A 271 -10.05 5.14 11.63
C GLU A 271 -11.57 5.24 11.79
N ALA A 272 -12.05 5.46 13.01
CA ALA A 272 -13.47 5.63 13.32
C ALA A 272 -14.09 6.76 12.50
N ALA A 273 -13.41 7.90 12.37
CA ALA A 273 -13.89 9.03 11.57
C ALA A 273 -14.03 8.69 10.07
N VAL A 274 -13.14 7.85 9.53
CA VAL A 274 -13.24 7.38 8.14
C VAL A 274 -14.37 6.35 8.00
N TYR A 275 -14.42 5.35 8.88
CA TYR A 275 -15.45 4.31 8.82
C TYR A 275 -16.86 4.88 9.01
N SER A 276 -17.05 5.90 9.85
CA SER A 276 -18.33 6.60 9.98
C SER A 276 -18.82 7.22 8.67
N LEU A 277 -17.93 7.55 7.73
CA LEU A 277 -18.32 8.03 6.39
C LEU A 277 -18.64 6.88 5.43
N LEU A 278 -17.97 5.74 5.58
CA LEU A 278 -18.11 4.58 4.68
C LEU A 278 -19.28 3.65 5.06
N MET A 279 -19.69 3.66 6.32
CA MET A 279 -20.73 2.78 6.85
C MET A 279 -22.09 3.47 6.93
N PRO A 280 -23.18 2.70 7.07
CA PRO A 280 -24.49 3.25 7.43
C PRO A 280 -24.43 3.99 8.77
N ASP A 281 -25.31 4.98 8.94
CA ASP A 281 -25.40 5.80 10.16
C ASP A 281 -25.85 5.01 11.39
N THR A 282 -26.47 3.85 11.17
CA THR A 282 -26.84 2.88 12.21
C THR A 282 -25.64 2.15 12.82
N VAL A 283 -24.45 2.24 12.21
CA VAL A 283 -23.26 1.53 12.66
C VAL A 283 -22.50 2.36 13.70
N ASN A 284 -22.32 1.79 14.90
CA ASN A 284 -21.52 2.40 15.95
C ASN A 284 -20.05 1.94 15.86
N VAL A 285 -19.19 2.80 15.33
CA VAL A 285 -17.74 2.53 15.20
C VAL A 285 -16.99 2.51 16.53
N TYR A 286 -17.62 2.91 17.64
CA TYR A 286 -17.07 2.84 19.00
C TYR A 286 -17.70 1.72 19.83
N GLU A 287 -18.45 0.80 19.23
CA GLU A 287 -19.10 -0.30 19.95
C GLU A 287 -18.08 -1.18 20.67
N ALA A 288 -18.25 -1.32 21.99
CA ALA A 288 -17.45 -2.15 22.87
C ALA A 288 -15.92 -2.01 22.69
N VAL A 289 -15.46 -0.77 22.47
CA VAL A 289 -14.03 -0.45 22.41
C VAL A 289 -13.43 -0.56 23.81
N THR A 290 -12.37 -1.36 23.96
CA THR A 290 -11.66 -1.54 25.22
C THR A 290 -10.40 -0.68 25.26
N ILE A 291 -10.36 0.27 26.19
CA ILE A 291 -9.20 1.10 26.52
C ILE A 291 -8.43 0.41 27.65
N PRO A 292 -7.16 0.01 27.43
CA PRO A 292 -6.38 -0.65 28.47
C PRO A 292 -5.87 0.36 29.53
N PRO A 293 -5.56 -0.10 30.76
CA PRO A 293 -5.13 0.76 31.88
C PRO A 293 -3.94 1.68 31.56
N GLU A 294 -3.01 1.23 30.71
CA GLU A 294 -1.75 1.93 30.43
C GLU A 294 -1.96 3.23 29.65
N VAL A 295 -3.10 3.37 28.97
CA VAL A 295 -3.45 4.55 28.16
C VAL A 295 -4.78 5.16 28.60
N SER A 296 -5.27 4.84 29.80
CA SER A 296 -6.44 5.47 30.38
C SER A 296 -6.07 6.58 31.37
N VAL A 297 -6.96 7.55 31.55
CA VAL A 297 -6.76 8.70 32.44
C VAL A 297 -6.57 8.23 33.89
N ASP A 298 -7.42 7.30 34.35
CA ASP A 298 -7.47 6.80 35.73
C ASP A 298 -6.70 5.51 35.98
N SER A 299 -5.99 4.99 34.96
CA SER A 299 -5.23 3.74 35.01
C SER A 299 -6.10 2.50 35.30
N GLN A 300 -7.36 2.53 34.86
CA GLN A 300 -8.28 1.39 34.84
C GLN A 300 -8.64 1.00 33.41
N GLU A 301 -9.08 -0.25 33.22
CA GLU A 301 -9.63 -0.69 31.93
C GLU A 301 -11.05 -0.15 31.79
N HIS A 302 -11.36 0.39 30.60
CA HIS A 302 -12.70 0.87 30.27
C HIS A 302 -13.20 0.23 29.00
N ILE A 303 -14.47 -0.19 29.00
CA ILE A 303 -15.20 -0.56 27.78
C ILE A 303 -16.16 0.58 27.48
N VAL A 304 -15.97 1.22 26.33
CA VAL A 304 -16.74 2.39 25.88
C VAL A 304 -17.61 2.03 24.67
N ASN A 305 -18.70 2.77 24.49
CA ASN A 305 -19.65 2.57 23.39
C ASN A 305 -19.95 3.87 22.62
N SER A 306 -19.19 4.93 22.86
CA SER A 306 -19.35 6.19 22.15
C SER A 306 -18.04 6.96 22.09
N LYS A 307 -17.98 7.93 21.18
CA LYS A 307 -16.84 8.84 21.10
C LYS A 307 -16.67 9.64 22.39
N GLU A 308 -17.76 10.10 23.00
CA GLU A 308 -17.71 10.90 24.22
C GLU A 308 -17.17 10.12 25.42
N GLU A 309 -17.47 8.82 25.50
CA GLU A 309 -16.89 7.94 26.52
C GLU A 309 -15.42 7.66 26.22
N PHE A 310 -15.07 7.40 24.95
CA PHE A 310 -13.69 7.21 24.53
C PHE A 310 -12.83 8.42 24.91
N ASP A 311 -13.25 9.63 24.50
CA ASP A 311 -12.54 10.88 24.78
C ASP A 311 -12.44 11.19 26.29
N ARG A 312 -13.38 10.67 27.10
CA ARG A 312 -13.36 10.86 28.56
C ARG A 312 -12.29 10.01 29.24
N TYR A 313 -12.13 8.76 28.79
CA TYR A 313 -11.28 7.79 29.48
C TYR A 313 -9.92 7.59 28.82
N TYR A 314 -9.76 7.91 27.53
CA TYR A 314 -8.51 7.77 26.81
C TYR A 314 -7.54 8.92 27.10
N ASP A 315 -6.32 8.59 27.51
CA ASP A 315 -5.23 9.54 27.74
C ASP A 315 -4.28 9.53 26.54
N ILE A 316 -4.49 10.49 25.64
CA ILE A 316 -3.71 10.63 24.41
C ILE A 316 -2.21 10.85 24.67
N GLU A 317 -1.86 11.57 25.74
CA GLU A 317 -0.46 11.89 26.03
C GLU A 317 0.28 10.68 26.62
N LYS A 318 -0.39 9.86 27.45
CA LYS A 318 0.14 8.55 27.85
C LYS A 318 0.34 7.64 26.64
N ALA A 319 -0.64 7.61 25.73
CA ALA A 319 -0.57 6.77 24.54
C ALA A 319 0.57 7.17 23.60
N LYS A 320 0.76 8.47 23.31
CA LYS A 320 1.88 8.94 22.47
C LYS A 320 3.25 8.50 22.99
N LYS A 321 3.43 8.52 24.32
CA LYS A 321 4.66 8.03 24.97
C LYS A 321 4.78 6.52 24.87
N LEU A 322 3.72 5.78 25.24
CA LEU A 322 3.72 4.32 25.23
C LEU A 322 3.94 3.76 23.81
N TYR A 323 3.39 4.40 22.79
CA TYR A 323 3.52 4.00 21.39
C TYR A 323 4.77 4.57 20.72
N HIS A 324 5.63 5.27 21.47
CA HIS A 324 6.86 5.84 20.94
C HIS A 324 6.59 6.75 19.73
N GLU A 325 5.57 7.60 19.79
CA GLU A 325 5.46 8.76 18.90
C GLU A 325 6.37 9.90 19.37
N ILE A 326 6.46 10.04 20.70
CA ILE A 326 7.25 11.03 21.42
C ILE A 326 8.08 10.36 22.52
N GLU A 327 9.08 11.08 23.00
CA GLU A 327 10.03 10.62 24.02
C GLU A 327 9.39 10.17 25.35
#